data_AF-A0A6I9Z1Q9-F1
#
_entry.id   AF-A0A6I9Z1Q9-F1
#
_cell.length_a   1.000
_cell.length_b   1.000
_cell.length_c   1.000
_cell.angle_alpha   90.00
_cell.angle_beta   90.00
_cell.angle_gamma   90.00
#
_symmetry.space_group_name_H-M   'P 1'
#
loop_
_entity.id
_entity.type
_entity.pdbx_description
1 polymer ?
#
loop_
_entity_poly.entity_id
_entity_poly.type
_entity_poly.pdbx_seq_one_letter_code
_entity_poly.pdbx_strand_id
1 'polypeptide(L)'
;MKAALELCMQTLKMHLLQGARLVCFLPPGDVFLLPTQDEKHPLLYGVFSTLGSVFRGSAVCVYSMADIRTVFNGPFAHKEGHNYQWGPYTGRVPYPRPGACPGGTFTPGLRSTREFSDELVTFVRAHPLMFHAVYPLQRRPLLVRTNVPYSFTTLAVDLVDAVDGRYEVLFLGT
;
A
#
# COMPACT_ATOMS: atom_id res chain seq x y z
N MET A 1 -14.98 11.57 -5.32
CA MET A 1 -13.52 11.32 -5.29
C MET A 1 -13.17 9.94 -4.71
N LYS A 2 -13.94 9.37 -3.78
CA LYS A 2 -13.86 7.94 -3.37
C LYS A 2 -13.76 6.96 -4.54
N ALA A 3 -14.66 7.08 -5.52
CA ALA A 3 -14.64 6.27 -6.73
C ALA A 3 -13.37 6.44 -7.57
N ALA A 4 -12.70 7.61 -7.57
CA ALA A 4 -11.50 7.81 -8.38
C ALA A 4 -10.26 7.15 -7.77
N LEU A 5 -10.19 7.02 -6.44
CA LEU A 5 -9.08 6.38 -5.75
C LEU A 5 -9.26 4.85 -5.71
N GLU A 6 -10.49 4.38 -5.50
CA GLU A 6 -10.87 2.98 -5.70
C GLU A 6 -10.71 2.56 -7.16
N LEU A 7 -11.19 3.34 -8.14
CA LEU A 7 -10.89 3.06 -9.55
C LEU A 7 -9.39 3.16 -9.84
N CYS A 8 -8.61 4.11 -9.32
CA CYS A 8 -7.18 4.13 -9.65
C CYS A 8 -6.48 2.86 -9.10
N MET A 9 -6.79 2.42 -7.88
CA MET A 9 -6.30 1.14 -7.32
C MET A 9 -6.88 -0.13 -8.02
N GLN A 10 -8.13 -0.11 -8.45
CA GLN A 10 -8.81 -1.24 -9.11
C GLN A 10 -8.54 -1.30 -10.63
N THR A 11 -8.27 -0.17 -11.29
CA THR A 11 -7.90 -0.08 -12.71
C THR A 11 -6.40 -0.34 -12.91
N LEU A 12 -5.56 -0.02 -11.92
CA LEU A 12 -4.16 -0.50 -11.85
C LEU A 12 -4.08 -2.03 -11.76
N LYS A 13 -5.13 -2.69 -11.24
CA LYS A 13 -5.18 -4.13 -10.98
C LYS A 13 -5.16 -5.00 -12.24
N MET A 14 -5.30 -4.45 -13.44
CA MET A 14 -5.31 -5.26 -14.67
C MET A 14 -4.13 -5.07 -15.62
N HIS A 15 -3.43 -3.93 -15.71
CA HIS A 15 -2.40 -3.73 -16.76
C HIS A 15 -1.08 -3.06 -16.31
N LEU A 16 -0.99 -2.48 -15.10
CA LEU A 16 0.19 -1.71 -14.65
C LEU A 16 0.44 -1.90 -13.13
N LEU A 17 0.45 -3.15 -12.65
CA LEU A 17 0.59 -3.48 -11.22
C LEU A 17 1.95 -3.02 -10.66
N GLN A 18 1.97 -1.81 -10.10
CA GLN A 18 3.05 -1.31 -9.27
C GLN A 18 2.75 -1.65 -7.80
N GLY A 19 3.71 -2.26 -7.12
CA GLY A 19 3.62 -2.63 -5.73
C GLY A 19 4.64 -1.89 -4.87
N ALA A 20 4.30 -1.70 -3.61
CA ALA A 20 5.24 -1.27 -2.57
C ALA A 20 5.15 -2.24 -1.40
N ARG A 21 6.28 -2.47 -0.72
CA ARG A 21 6.30 -3.32 0.48
C ARG A 21 5.73 -2.54 1.66
N LEU A 22 4.67 -3.06 2.29
CA LEU A 22 4.20 -2.58 3.59
C LEU A 22 5.05 -3.22 4.70
N VAL A 23 5.57 -2.40 5.61
CA VAL A 23 6.33 -2.87 6.77
C VAL A 23 5.43 -2.79 7.99
N CYS A 24 5.11 -3.95 8.55
CA CYS A 24 4.72 -4.06 9.94
C CYS A 24 5.86 -4.83 10.63
N PHE A 25 6.15 -4.60 11.90
CA PHE A 25 7.32 -5.21 12.58
C PHE A 25 7.28 -6.77 12.67
N LEU A 26 6.27 -7.41 12.07
CA LEU A 26 6.13 -8.85 11.87
C LEU A 26 6.15 -9.17 10.36
N PRO A 27 6.61 -10.37 9.94
CA PRO A 27 6.58 -10.79 8.53
C PRO A 27 5.16 -10.67 7.95
N PRO A 28 5.02 -10.39 6.64
CA PRO A 28 3.74 -10.14 6.02
C PRO A 28 2.84 -11.38 6.07
N GLY A 29 1.67 -11.24 6.70
CA GLY A 29 0.53 -12.16 6.60
C GLY A 29 -0.57 -11.58 5.72
N ASP A 30 -1.80 -12.06 5.87
CA ASP A 30 -2.96 -11.58 5.10
C ASP A 30 -3.35 -10.15 5.49
N VAL A 31 -3.36 -9.25 4.49
CA VAL A 31 -3.60 -7.81 4.69
C VAL A 31 -5.07 -7.48 4.37
N PHE A 32 -5.82 -7.08 5.40
CA PHE A 32 -7.19 -6.58 5.26
C PHE A 32 -7.21 -5.06 5.33
N LEU A 33 -7.64 -4.42 4.24
CA LEU A 33 -7.65 -2.97 4.09
C LEU A 33 -9.05 -2.43 4.39
N LEU A 34 -9.18 -1.61 5.43
CA LEU A 34 -10.40 -0.85 5.70
C LEU A 34 -10.14 0.64 5.52
N PRO A 35 -10.86 1.32 4.61
CA PRO A 35 -10.83 2.77 4.52
C PRO A 35 -11.59 3.39 5.70
N THR A 36 -11.02 4.43 6.30
CA THR A 36 -11.75 5.25 7.29
C THR A 36 -12.82 6.12 6.62
N GLN A 37 -13.78 6.58 7.42
CA GLN A 37 -14.86 7.46 6.98
C GLN A 37 -14.36 8.89 6.63
N ASP A 38 -13.12 9.23 6.98
CA ASP A 38 -12.48 10.48 6.57
C ASP A 38 -12.15 10.46 5.07
N GLU A 39 -13.02 11.08 4.28
CA GLU A 39 -12.87 11.23 2.82
C GLU A 39 -11.61 11.99 2.42
N LYS A 40 -11.08 12.87 3.29
CA LYS A 40 -9.93 13.70 2.97
C LYS A 40 -8.63 12.97 3.22
N HIS A 41 -8.52 12.28 4.36
CA HIS A 41 -7.33 11.53 4.75
C HIS A 41 -7.68 10.09 5.17
N PRO A 42 -8.00 9.21 4.21
CA PRO A 42 -8.27 7.82 4.52
C PRO A 42 -7.03 7.17 5.16
N LEU A 43 -7.24 6.55 6.33
CA LEU A 43 -6.26 5.67 6.95
C LEU A 43 -6.50 4.24 6.49
N LEU A 44 -5.43 3.47 6.49
CA LEU A 44 -5.42 2.11 6.00
C LEU A 44 -4.94 1.19 7.13
N TYR A 45 -5.83 0.38 7.66
CA TYR A 45 -5.46 -0.62 8.66
C TYR A 45 -5.03 -1.89 7.94
N GLY A 46 -4.13 -2.64 8.55
CA GLY A 46 -3.70 -3.95 8.08
C GLY A 46 -3.40 -4.86 9.26
N VAL A 47 -3.89 -6.09 9.17
CA VAL A 47 -3.54 -7.17 10.09
C VAL A 47 -2.34 -7.92 9.52
N PHE A 48 -1.40 -8.30 10.39
CA PHE A 48 -0.19 -9.04 10.03
C PHE A 48 -0.04 -10.19 11.00
N SER A 49 0.25 -11.39 10.50
CA SER A 49 0.44 -12.60 11.30
C SER A 49 1.79 -13.24 11.01
N THR A 50 2.40 -13.86 12.02
CA THR A 50 3.65 -14.59 11.83
C THR A 50 3.39 -15.96 11.21
N LEU A 51 4.16 -16.29 10.16
CA LEU A 51 4.05 -17.57 9.45
C LEU A 51 4.78 -18.74 10.14
N GLY A 52 5.36 -18.51 11.32
CA GLY A 52 6.16 -19.51 12.05
C GLY A 52 5.34 -20.33 13.04
N SER A 53 5.51 -21.65 13.04
CA SER A 53 4.85 -22.56 14.00
C SER A 53 5.31 -22.35 15.45
N VAL A 54 6.55 -21.89 15.64
CA VAL A 54 7.21 -21.70 16.96
C VAL A 54 6.81 -20.36 17.59
N PHE A 55 6.63 -19.31 16.78
CA PHE A 55 6.25 -17.99 17.26
C PHE A 55 4.93 -17.59 16.60
N ARG A 56 3.84 -17.72 17.36
CA ARG A 56 2.53 -17.20 16.98
C ARG A 56 2.37 -15.78 17.50
N GLY A 57 2.19 -14.86 16.56
CA GLY A 57 1.94 -13.46 16.85
C GLY A 57 1.13 -12.81 15.75
N SER A 58 0.39 -11.77 16.13
CA SER A 58 -0.35 -10.92 15.22
C SER A 58 -0.16 -9.46 15.61
N ALA A 59 -0.13 -8.59 14.61
CA ALA A 59 -0.08 -7.16 14.82
C ALA A 59 -1.09 -6.44 13.92
N VAL A 60 -1.55 -5.29 14.39
CA VAL A 60 -2.33 -4.35 13.59
C VAL A 60 -1.44 -3.15 13.33
N CYS A 61 -1.26 -2.81 12.06
CA CYS A 61 -0.54 -1.63 11.61
C CYS A 61 -1.49 -0.68 10.90
N VAL A 62 -1.27 0.63 11.07
CA VAL A 62 -2.06 1.68 10.41
C VAL A 62 -1.14 2.44 9.48
N TYR A 63 -1.57 2.70 8.25
CA TYR A 63 -0.81 3.42 7.24
C TYR A 63 -1.61 4.64 6.76
N SER A 64 -0.91 5.75 6.52
CA SER A 64 -1.51 6.92 5.91
C SER A 64 -1.45 6.82 4.38
N MET A 65 -2.52 7.22 3.70
CA MET A 65 -2.48 7.37 2.24
C MET A 65 -1.48 8.43 1.78
N ALA A 66 -1.07 9.38 2.63
CA ALA A 66 0.00 10.33 2.32
C ALA A 66 1.37 9.63 2.21
N ASP A 67 1.68 8.73 3.14
CA ASP A 67 2.94 7.97 3.13
C ASP A 67 2.99 7.01 1.94
N ILE A 68 1.85 6.35 1.64
CA ILE A 68 1.71 5.50 0.47
C ILE A 68 2.00 6.29 -0.80
N ARG A 69 1.33 7.44 -1.01
CA ARG A 69 1.56 8.31 -2.18
C ARG A 69 3.02 8.76 -2.27
N THR A 70 3.65 9.08 -1.15
CA THR A 70 5.06 9.48 -1.10
C THR A 70 5.98 8.35 -1.61
N VAL A 71 5.75 7.12 -1.17
CA VAL A 71 6.49 5.95 -1.65
C VAL A 71 6.25 5.70 -3.13
N PHE A 72 4.99 5.75 -3.58
CA PHE A 72 4.64 5.59 -5.00
C PHE A 72 5.20 6.70 -5.89
N ASN A 73 5.47 7.90 -5.36
CA ASN A 73 6.16 8.98 -6.05
C ASN A 73 7.70 8.90 -5.96
N GLY A 74 8.23 7.93 -5.22
CA GLY A 74 9.66 7.71 -5.02
C GLY A 74 10.35 6.95 -6.17
N PRO A 75 11.57 6.45 -5.95
CA PRO A 75 12.31 5.65 -6.91
C PRO A 75 11.74 4.24 -7.05
N PHE A 76 11.76 3.72 -8.27
CA PHE A 76 11.47 2.31 -8.55
C PHE A 76 12.60 1.42 -8.06
N ALA A 77 12.30 0.19 -7.68
CA ALA A 77 13.29 -0.83 -7.40
C ALA A 77 13.84 -1.36 -8.73
N HIS A 78 15.16 -1.41 -8.84
CA HIS A 78 15.86 -1.89 -10.02
C HIS A 78 16.99 -2.84 -9.64
N LYS A 79 17.31 -3.75 -10.55
CA LYS A 79 18.42 -4.68 -10.42
C LYS A 79 19.14 -4.74 -11.77
N GLU A 80 20.37 -4.23 -11.82
CA GLU A 80 21.14 -4.08 -13.07
C GLU A 80 21.52 -5.42 -13.72
N GLY A 81 21.52 -6.53 -12.96
CA GLY A 81 21.76 -7.88 -13.49
C GLY A 81 21.57 -8.96 -12.42
N HIS A 82 21.64 -10.23 -12.79
CA HIS A 82 21.33 -11.37 -11.91
C HIS A 82 22.10 -11.37 -10.57
N ASN A 83 23.34 -10.88 -10.56
CA ASN A 83 24.20 -10.88 -9.38
C ASN A 83 24.15 -9.56 -8.58
N TYR A 84 23.41 -8.56 -9.06
CA TYR A 84 23.30 -7.27 -8.38
C TYR A 84 22.22 -7.29 -7.30
N GLN A 85 22.41 -6.47 -6.27
CA GLN A 85 21.39 -6.25 -5.24
C GLN A 85 20.29 -5.33 -5.78
N TRP A 86 19.11 -5.40 -5.17
CA TRP A 86 18.04 -4.44 -5.46
C TRP A 86 18.48 -3.05 -5.00
N GLY A 87 18.47 -2.09 -5.92
CA GLY A 87 18.80 -0.69 -5.67
C GLY A 87 17.71 0.26 -6.17
N PRO A 88 17.81 1.56 -5.84
CA PRO A 88 16.93 2.56 -6.41
C PRO A 88 17.27 2.76 -7.90
N TYR A 89 16.24 2.82 -8.74
CA TYR A 89 16.40 3.19 -10.14
C TYR A 89 16.85 4.65 -10.26
N THR A 90 18.03 4.86 -10.83
CA THR A 90 18.65 6.20 -11.02
C THR A 90 18.54 6.71 -12.45
N GLY A 91 18.05 5.88 -13.38
CA GLY A 91 17.88 6.24 -14.78
C GLY A 91 16.69 7.17 -15.02
N ARG A 92 16.44 7.47 -16.30
CA ARG A 92 15.32 8.32 -16.71
C ARG A 92 14.00 7.55 -16.62
N VAL A 93 13.09 8.04 -15.79
CA VAL A 93 11.71 7.54 -15.73
C VAL A 93 10.91 8.10 -16.93
N PRO A 94 10.19 7.27 -17.70
CA PRO A 94 9.40 7.73 -18.84
C PRO A 94 8.22 8.62 -18.41
N TYR A 95 7.72 9.42 -19.35
CA TYR A 95 6.55 10.28 -19.15
C TYR A 95 5.35 9.80 -20.00
N PRO A 96 4.11 9.83 -19.49
CA PRO A 96 3.73 10.18 -18.12
C PRO A 96 4.29 9.19 -17.10
N ARG A 97 4.49 9.66 -15.86
CA ARG A 97 5.12 8.83 -14.83
C ARG A 97 4.30 7.53 -14.65
N PRO A 98 4.94 6.35 -14.73
CA PRO A 98 4.28 5.09 -14.45
C PRO A 98 3.49 5.14 -13.13
N GLY A 99 2.19 4.80 -13.18
CA GLY A 99 1.27 4.92 -12.04
C GLY A 99 0.34 6.13 -12.11
N ALA A 100 0.57 7.08 -13.04
CA ALA A 100 -0.36 8.17 -13.29
C ALA A 100 -1.64 7.66 -13.98
N CYS A 101 -2.80 8.02 -13.42
CA CYS A 101 -4.10 7.66 -13.98
C CYS A 101 -4.45 8.58 -15.19
N PRO A 102 -5.00 8.06 -16.32
CA PRO A 102 -5.44 8.88 -17.46
C PRO A 102 -6.48 9.93 -17.07
N GLY A 103 -6.50 11.07 -17.76
CA GLY A 103 -7.39 12.20 -17.44
C GLY A 103 -7.07 12.91 -16.12
N GLY A 104 -5.92 12.62 -15.52
CA GLY A 104 -5.41 13.30 -14.33
C GLY A 104 -4.81 14.66 -14.66
N THR A 105 -4.43 15.40 -13.62
CA THR A 105 -3.78 16.72 -13.75
C THR A 105 -2.50 16.68 -14.59
N PHE A 106 -1.76 15.57 -14.55
CA PHE A 106 -0.52 15.38 -15.31
C PHE A 106 -0.72 14.64 -16.64
N THR A 107 -1.93 14.17 -16.93
CA THR A 107 -2.27 13.37 -18.12
C THR A 107 -3.61 13.82 -18.73
N PRO A 108 -3.86 15.13 -18.89
CA PRO A 108 -5.18 15.61 -19.33
C PRO A 108 -5.54 15.17 -20.75
N GLY A 109 -4.53 14.88 -21.58
CA GLY A 109 -4.69 14.42 -22.95
C GLY A 109 -4.88 12.91 -23.11
N LEU A 110 -4.63 12.09 -22.08
CA LEU A 110 -4.80 10.65 -22.17
C LEU A 110 -6.20 10.25 -21.71
N ARG A 111 -6.93 9.53 -22.56
CA ARG A 111 -8.29 9.05 -22.23
C ARG A 111 -8.31 7.62 -21.72
N SER A 112 -7.29 6.82 -22.07
CA SER A 112 -7.20 5.42 -21.69
C SER A 112 -5.77 4.99 -21.43
N THR A 113 -5.60 3.95 -20.62
CA THR A 113 -4.30 3.31 -20.39
C THR A 113 -3.77 2.58 -21.64
N ARG A 114 -4.62 2.38 -22.65
CA ARG A 114 -4.21 1.84 -23.96
C ARG A 114 -3.43 2.84 -24.82
N GLU A 115 -3.51 4.13 -24.50
CA GLU A 115 -2.81 5.20 -25.22
C GLU A 115 -1.38 5.41 -24.68
N PHE A 116 -0.95 4.62 -23.70
CA PHE A 116 0.44 4.66 -23.22
C PHE A 116 1.40 4.11 -24.28
N SER A 117 2.60 4.71 -24.35
CA SER A 117 3.65 4.27 -25.25
C SER A 117 4.21 2.90 -24.85
N ASP A 118 4.72 2.15 -25.83
CA ASP A 118 5.36 0.84 -25.58
C ASP A 118 6.56 0.94 -24.63
N GLU A 119 7.30 2.04 -24.68
CA GLU A 119 8.40 2.33 -23.75
C GLU A 119 7.91 2.37 -22.30
N LEU A 120 6.79 3.06 -22.05
CA LEU A 120 6.18 3.15 -20.72
C LEU A 120 5.71 1.78 -20.25
N VAL A 121 5.02 1.03 -21.12
CA VAL A 121 4.52 -0.31 -20.80
C VAL A 121 5.68 -1.26 -20.48
N THR A 122 6.76 -1.21 -21.26
CA THR A 122 7.97 -2.01 -21.04
C THR A 122 8.65 -1.63 -19.73
N PHE A 123 8.74 -0.33 -19.43
CA PHE A 123 9.31 0.15 -18.18
C PHE A 123 8.55 -0.39 -16.96
N VAL A 124 7.21 -0.32 -16.97
CA VAL A 124 6.39 -0.80 -15.85
C VAL A 124 6.54 -2.29 -15.64
N ARG A 125 6.59 -3.07 -16.73
CA ARG A 125 6.84 -4.52 -16.65
C ARG A 125 8.20 -4.86 -16.06
N ALA A 126 9.23 -4.07 -16.37
CA ALA A 126 10.57 -4.24 -15.83
C ALA A 126 10.71 -3.72 -14.38
N HIS A 127 9.89 -2.75 -13.98
CA HIS A 127 9.97 -2.06 -12.68
C HIS A 127 8.62 -2.08 -11.94
N PRO A 128 8.11 -3.26 -11.53
CA PRO A 128 6.82 -3.36 -10.87
C PRO A 128 6.87 -2.97 -9.39
N LEU A 129 8.05 -2.77 -8.78
CA LEU A 129 8.18 -2.51 -7.35
C LEU A 129 8.77 -1.12 -7.08
N MET A 130 8.32 -0.48 -6.02
CA MET A 130 8.95 0.72 -5.45
C MET A 130 10.13 0.30 -4.54
N PHE A 131 11.21 1.08 -4.57
CA PHE A 131 12.39 0.79 -3.75
C PHE A 131 12.15 1.07 -2.27
N HIS A 132 11.46 2.17 -1.95
CA HIS A 132 11.10 2.49 -0.58
C HIS A 132 9.92 1.64 -0.11
N ALA A 133 9.95 1.29 1.18
CA ALA A 133 8.86 0.60 1.84
C ALA A 133 7.94 1.61 2.54
N VAL A 134 6.66 1.28 2.63
CA VAL A 134 5.69 2.07 3.39
C VAL A 134 5.76 1.62 4.85
N TYR A 135 6.03 2.56 5.74
CA TYR A 135 6.04 2.31 7.18
C TYR A 135 4.70 2.70 7.80
N PRO A 136 4.31 2.08 8.92
CA PRO A 136 3.07 2.41 9.59
C PRO A 136 3.22 3.76 10.30
N LEU A 137 2.09 4.35 10.68
CA LEU A 137 2.03 5.57 11.49
C LEU A 137 2.94 5.41 12.72
N GLN A 138 3.72 6.45 13.00
CA GLN A 138 4.68 6.48 14.11
C GLN A 138 5.75 5.38 14.04
N ARG A 139 5.90 4.71 12.88
CA ARG A 139 6.83 3.59 12.67
C ARG A 139 6.73 2.51 13.75
N ARG A 140 5.51 2.18 14.17
CA ARG A 140 5.24 1.09 15.11
C ARG A 140 3.85 0.47 14.85
N PRO A 141 3.64 -0.80 15.22
CA PRO A 141 2.30 -1.38 15.22
C PRO A 141 1.40 -0.68 16.25
N LEU A 142 0.12 -0.56 15.93
CA LEU A 142 -0.92 -0.05 16.84
C LEU A 142 -1.20 -1.07 17.95
N LEU A 143 -1.29 -2.35 17.58
CA LEU A 143 -1.52 -3.46 18.50
C LEU A 143 -0.59 -4.61 18.15
N VAL A 144 -0.06 -5.28 19.17
CA VAL A 144 0.71 -6.52 19.03
C VAL A 144 0.21 -7.54 20.02
N ARG A 145 -0.02 -8.76 19.55
CA ARG A 145 -0.32 -9.94 20.36
C ARG A 145 0.62 -11.07 20.01
N THR A 146 1.26 -11.61 21.03
CA THR A 146 2.26 -12.68 20.95
C THR A 146 1.98 -13.68 22.05
N ASN A 147 2.48 -14.91 21.92
CA ASN A 147 2.32 -15.99 22.91
C ASN A 147 0.85 -16.35 23.18
N VAL A 148 -0.01 -16.16 22.17
CA VAL A 148 -1.41 -16.60 22.18
C VAL A 148 -1.60 -17.72 21.16
N PRO A 149 -2.53 -18.66 21.40
CA PRO A 149 -2.73 -19.79 20.50
C PRO A 149 -3.43 -19.41 19.18
N TYR A 150 -4.05 -18.23 19.13
CA TYR A 150 -4.80 -17.70 17.98
C TYR A 150 -4.05 -16.58 17.26
N SER A 151 -4.48 -16.29 16.02
CA SER A 151 -3.97 -15.19 15.20
C SER A 151 -5.12 -14.32 14.73
N PHE A 152 -4.89 -13.02 14.55
CA PHE A 152 -5.91 -12.16 13.96
C PHE A 152 -6.14 -12.54 12.50
N THR A 153 -7.41 -12.73 12.12
CA THR A 153 -7.83 -13.16 10.78
C THR A 153 -8.63 -12.09 10.05
N THR A 154 -9.41 -11.30 10.77
CA THR A 154 -10.23 -10.23 10.19
C THR A 154 -10.17 -8.98 11.06
N LEU A 155 -10.45 -7.84 10.44
CA LEU A 155 -10.52 -6.56 11.11
C LEU A 155 -11.76 -5.82 10.62
N ALA A 156 -12.50 -5.21 11.54
CA ALA A 156 -13.45 -4.15 11.25
C ALA A 156 -13.14 -2.93 12.13
N VAL A 157 -13.35 -1.74 11.61
CA VAL A 157 -13.12 -0.48 12.32
C VAL A 157 -14.40 0.32 12.28
N ASP A 158 -14.86 0.76 13.44
CA ASP A 158 -16.02 1.63 13.59
C ASP A 158 -15.60 2.95 14.25
N LEU A 159 -16.24 4.05 13.84
CA LEU A 159 -15.94 5.39 14.33
C LEU A 159 -17.10 5.85 15.21
N VAL A 160 -16.88 5.87 16.51
CA VAL A 160 -17.92 6.11 17.51
C VAL A 160 -17.74 7.49 18.12
N ASP A 161 -18.80 8.30 18.07
CA ASP A 161 -18.89 9.56 18.81
C ASP A 161 -19.29 9.28 20.26
N ALA A 162 -18.38 9.54 21.20
CA ALA A 162 -18.63 9.49 22.63
C ALA A 162 -18.73 10.90 23.21
N VAL A 163 -19.15 11.00 24.48
CA VAL A 163 -19.39 12.29 25.17
C VAL A 163 -18.14 13.15 25.26
N ASP A 164 -16.98 12.51 25.37
CA ASP A 164 -15.65 13.10 25.56
C ASP A 164 -14.85 13.23 24.26
N GLY A 165 -15.33 12.64 23.15
CA GLY A 165 -14.65 12.73 21.87
C GLY A 165 -15.02 11.59 20.92
N ARG A 166 -14.37 11.59 19.76
CA ARG A 166 -14.55 10.57 18.72
C ARG A 166 -13.47 9.50 18.83
N TYR A 167 -13.87 8.24 18.83
CA TYR A 167 -13.00 7.08 19.03
C TYR A 167 -13.08 6.11 17.85
N GLU A 168 -11.94 5.51 17.51
CA GLU A 168 -11.86 4.41 16.57
C GLU A 168 -11.89 3.09 17.34
N VAL A 169 -12.95 2.31 17.16
CA VAL A 169 -13.14 1.01 17.80
C VAL A 169 -12.75 -0.10 16.83
N LEU A 170 -11.78 -0.91 17.21
CA LEU A 170 -11.28 -2.02 16.39
C LEU A 170 -11.91 -3.34 16.83
N PHE A 171 -12.56 -4.04 15.90
CA PHE A 171 -13.06 -5.39 16.06
C PHE A 171 -12.13 -6.37 15.37
N LEU A 172 -11.55 -7.29 16.14
CA LEU A 172 -10.55 -8.26 15.66
C LEU A 172 -11.15 -9.66 15.69
N GLY A 173 -11.24 -10.30 14.52
CA GLY A 173 -11.55 -11.72 14.43
C GLY A 173 -10.31 -12.57 14.66
N THR A 174 -10.49 -13.73 15.30
CA THR A 174 -9.44 -14.68 15.68
C THR A 174 -9.78 -16.09 15.23
#